data_AF-A0A8B3FU23-F1
#
_entry.id   AF-A0A8B3FU23-F1
#
_cell.length_a   1.000
_cell.length_b   1.000
_cell.length_c   1.000
_cell.angle_alpha   90.00
_cell.angle_beta   90.00
_cell.angle_gamma   90.00
#
_symmetry.space_group_name_H-M   'P 1'
#
loop_
_entity.id
_entity.type
_entity.pdbx_description
1 polymer ?
#
loop_
_entity_poly.entity_id
_entity_poly.type
_entity_poly.pdbx_seq_one_letter_code
_entity_poly.pdbx_strand_id
1 'polypeptide(L)'
;MSDAEVDVNPAGAPSFTVTHFPNDMISVDGIPDQSAEVAAWVRSLHPDPGLVLWYVDEGFNGHTVLFPGITAGQIASGWVDHGEHDPFEEYPDYFT
;
A
#
# COMPACT_ATOMS: atom_id res chain seq x y z
N MET A 1 -0.35 -1.13 14.64
CA MET A 1 0.03 -2.54 14.82
C MET A 1 -0.52 -3.28 13.62
N SER A 2 0.30 -4.08 12.94
CA SER A 2 -0.18 -4.97 11.89
C SER A 2 -1.08 -6.06 12.49
N ASP A 3 -1.99 -6.59 11.68
CA ASP A 3 -2.87 -7.71 12.03
C ASP A 3 -2.59 -8.96 11.19
N ALA A 4 -1.87 -8.82 10.07
CA ALA A 4 -1.33 -9.90 9.27
C ALA A 4 -0.04 -9.50 8.57
N GLU A 5 0.87 -10.45 8.41
CA GLU A 5 2.17 -10.26 7.79
C GLU A 5 2.63 -11.54 7.09
N VAL A 6 3.35 -11.41 5.99
CA VAL A 6 3.94 -12.55 5.28
C VAL A 6 5.31 -12.21 4.72
N ASP A 7 6.30 -13.05 5.05
CA ASP A 7 7.62 -13.03 4.44
C ASP A 7 7.59 -13.70 3.05
N VAL A 8 8.02 -12.97 2.03
CA VAL A 8 8.13 -13.43 0.65
C VAL A 8 9.61 -13.54 0.28
N ASN A 9 10.00 -14.72 -0.20
CA ASN A 9 11.39 -15.02 -0.55
C ASN A 9 11.47 -15.50 -2.02
N PRO A 10 11.42 -14.59 -3.00
CA PRO A 10 11.46 -14.96 -4.42
C PRO A 10 12.84 -15.49 -4.82
N ALA A 11 12.87 -16.47 -5.73
CA ALA A 11 14.12 -16.95 -6.29
C ALA A 11 14.74 -15.90 -7.22
N GLY A 12 15.96 -15.45 -6.93
CA GLY A 12 16.70 -14.52 -7.78
C GLY A 12 16.32 -13.05 -7.63
N ALA A 13 15.52 -12.70 -6.61
CA ALA A 13 15.21 -11.31 -6.25
C ALA A 13 15.35 -11.12 -4.72
N PRO A 14 15.43 -9.87 -4.22
CA PRO A 14 15.41 -9.60 -2.79
C PRO A 14 14.13 -10.13 -2.14
N SER A 15 14.28 -10.66 -0.91
CA SER A 15 13.15 -10.94 -0.03
C SER A 15 12.49 -9.66 0.44
N PHE A 16 11.21 -9.74 0.73
CA PHE A 16 10.40 -8.64 1.25
C PHE A 16 9.24 -9.19 2.07
N THR A 17 8.58 -8.31 2.79
CA THR A 17 7.47 -8.56 3.68
C THR A 17 6.26 -7.82 3.12
N VAL A 18 5.10 -8.47 3.14
CA VAL A 18 3.81 -7.82 2.91
C VAL A 18 3.09 -7.74 4.24
N THR A 19 2.80 -6.52 4.66
CA THR A 19 2.19 -6.24 5.97
C THR A 19 0.82 -5.61 5.75
N HIS A 20 -0.20 -6.18 6.37
CA HIS A 20 -1.53 -5.59 6.42
C HIS A 20 -1.75 -4.94 7.79
N PHE A 21 -2.41 -3.79 7.79
CA PHE A 21 -2.81 -3.09 9.00
C PHE A 21 -4.33 -2.95 9.04
N PRO A 22 -4.92 -2.89 10.25
CA PRO A 22 -6.30 -2.45 10.42
C PRO A 22 -6.51 -1.09 9.73
N ASN A 23 -7.68 -0.90 9.10
CA ASN A 23 -8.08 0.26 8.26
C ASN A 23 -7.69 0.18 6.78
N ASP A 24 -7.74 -1.03 6.20
CA ASP A 24 -7.55 -1.25 4.76
C ASP A 24 -6.22 -0.67 4.24
N MET A 25 -5.13 -0.96 4.96
CA MET A 25 -3.77 -0.51 4.64
C MET A 25 -2.84 -1.70 4.41
N ILE A 26 -1.94 -1.54 3.44
CA ILE A 26 -0.85 -2.47 3.17
C ILE A 26 0.49 -1.74 3.09
N SER A 27 1.55 -2.38 3.56
CA SER A 27 2.94 -1.97 3.35
C SER A 27 3.72 -3.12 2.71
N VAL A 28 4.72 -2.77 1.90
CA VAL A 28 5.65 -3.72 1.28
C VAL A 28 7.07 -3.18 1.40
N ASP A 29 7.93 -3.84 2.17
CA ASP A 29 9.30 -3.40 2.47
C ASP A 29 10.33 -3.80 1.38
N GLY A 30 9.84 -4.16 0.18
CA GLY A 30 10.65 -4.54 -0.96
C GLY A 30 11.33 -3.36 -1.66
N ILE A 31 12.03 -3.65 -2.75
CA ILE A 31 12.53 -2.58 -3.64
C ILE A 31 11.33 -1.89 -4.33
N PRO A 32 11.46 -0.63 -4.78
CA PRO A 32 10.32 0.16 -5.28
C PRO A 32 9.45 -0.54 -6.34
N ASP A 33 10.08 -1.18 -7.33
CA ASP A 33 9.37 -1.90 -8.38
C ASP A 33 8.58 -3.10 -7.81
N GLN A 34 9.19 -3.87 -6.90
CA GLN A 34 8.52 -4.99 -6.23
C GLN A 34 7.33 -4.49 -5.41
N SER A 35 7.51 -3.45 -4.61
CA SER A 35 6.44 -2.92 -3.74
C SER A 35 5.25 -2.40 -4.55
N ALA A 36 5.51 -1.68 -5.64
CA ALA A 36 4.45 -1.18 -6.52
C ALA A 36 3.71 -2.32 -7.25
N GLU A 37 4.43 -3.34 -7.74
CA GLU A 37 3.82 -4.51 -8.38
C GLU A 37 2.96 -5.32 -7.41
N VAL A 38 3.45 -5.54 -6.19
CA VAL A 38 2.71 -6.26 -5.15
C VAL A 38 1.47 -5.48 -4.73
N ALA A 39 1.57 -4.17 -4.52
CA ALA A 39 0.42 -3.33 -4.16
C ALA A 39 -0.67 -3.34 -5.25
N ALA A 40 -0.28 -3.24 -6.53
CA ALA A 40 -1.21 -3.37 -7.65
C ALA A 40 -1.86 -4.77 -7.70
N TRP A 41 -1.06 -5.82 -7.47
CA TRP A 41 -1.56 -7.19 -7.42
C TRP A 41 -2.55 -7.39 -6.28
N VAL A 42 -2.23 -6.95 -5.05
CA VAL A 42 -3.16 -7.02 -3.91
C VAL A 42 -4.47 -6.32 -4.28
N ARG A 43 -4.44 -5.09 -4.82
CA ARG A 43 -5.66 -4.40 -5.23
C ARG A 43 -6.48 -5.17 -6.25
N SER A 44 -5.83 -5.90 -7.17
CA SER A 44 -6.50 -6.71 -8.19
C SER A 44 -7.27 -7.92 -7.64
N LEU A 45 -6.91 -8.39 -6.43
CA LEU A 45 -7.60 -9.51 -5.76
C LEU A 45 -8.95 -9.09 -5.15
N HIS A 46 -9.20 -7.78 -5.02
CA HIS A 46 -10.43 -7.25 -4.44
C HIS A 46 -11.35 -6.68 -5.53
N PRO A 47 -12.42 -7.39 -5.93
CA PRO A 47 -13.30 -6.92 -7.00
C PRO A 47 -14.21 -5.75 -6.60
N ASP A 48 -14.34 -5.45 -5.30
CA ASP A 48 -15.19 -4.38 -4.81
C ASP A 48 -14.66 -3.00 -5.23
N PRO A 49 -15.42 -2.21 -6.02
CA PRO A 49 -15.01 -0.86 -6.39
C PRO A 49 -15.11 0.14 -5.24
N GLY A 50 -15.88 -0.16 -4.19
CA GLY A 50 -16.02 0.67 -2.99
C GLY A 50 -14.89 0.48 -1.98
N LEU A 51 -14.07 -0.57 -2.13
CA LEU A 51 -12.89 -0.77 -1.30
C LEU A 51 -11.83 0.29 -1.62
N VAL A 52 -11.46 1.03 -0.59
CA VAL A 52 -10.37 2.01 -0.62
C VAL A 52 -9.21 1.42 0.16
N LEU A 53 -8.27 0.82 -0.57
CA LEU A 53 -7.06 0.24 0.00
C LEU A 53 -5.92 1.26 -0.11
N TRP A 54 -5.13 1.40 0.95
CA TRP A 54 -3.98 2.31 0.99
C TRP A 54 -2.69 1.51 0.92
N TYR A 55 -1.80 1.87 -0.01
CA TYR A 55 -0.40 1.47 0.06
C TYR A 55 0.36 2.53 0.87
N VAL A 56 1.06 2.11 1.92
CA VAL A 56 1.82 2.98 2.83
C VAL A 56 3.22 2.43 3.02
N ASP A 57 4.13 3.25 3.53
CA ASP A 57 5.40 2.75 4.09
C ASP A 57 5.21 2.37 5.56
N GLU A 58 6.20 1.68 6.14
CA GLU A 58 6.11 1.24 7.55
C GLU A 58 6.02 2.41 8.55
N GLY A 59 6.61 3.55 8.19
CA GLY A 59 6.60 4.74 9.03
C GLY A 59 5.33 5.57 8.91
N PHE A 60 4.43 5.22 7.99
CA PHE A 60 3.29 6.04 7.60
C PHE A 60 3.70 7.48 7.24
N ASN A 61 4.82 7.63 6.53
CA ASN A 61 5.32 8.91 6.03
C ASN A 61 4.67 9.31 4.70
N GLY A 62 3.96 8.40 4.04
CA GLY A 62 3.23 8.70 2.83
C GLY A 62 2.36 7.54 2.39
N HIS A 63 1.62 7.75 1.32
CA HIS A 63 0.71 6.74 0.79
C HIS A 63 0.45 6.88 -0.71
N THR A 64 -0.16 5.83 -1.27
CA THR A 64 -0.92 5.89 -2.51
C THR A 64 -2.25 5.19 -2.34
N VAL A 65 -3.35 5.84 -2.73
CA VAL A 65 -4.68 5.22 -2.74
C VAL A 65 -4.81 4.27 -3.93
N LEU A 66 -5.19 3.03 -3.65
CA LEU A 66 -5.30 1.96 -4.64
C LEU A 66 -6.73 1.84 -5.15
N PHE A 67 -7.00 2.43 -6.30
CA PHE A 67 -8.29 2.28 -6.99
C PHE A 67 -8.34 1.02 -7.89
N PRO A 68 -9.53 0.49 -8.23
CA PRO A 68 -9.65 -0.67 -9.11
C PRO A 68 -8.90 -0.50 -10.43
N GLY A 69 -8.04 -1.48 -10.77
CA GLY A 69 -7.26 -1.46 -12.00
C GLY A 69 -6.06 -0.51 -12.01
N ILE A 70 -5.68 0.06 -10.86
CA ILE A 70 -4.44 0.81 -10.72
C ILE A 70 -3.23 -0.05 -11.12
N THR A 71 -2.29 0.57 -11.82
CA THR A 71 -1.05 -0.09 -12.28
C THR A 71 0.12 0.21 -11.36
N ALA A 72 1.14 -0.65 -11.35
CA ALA A 72 2.37 -0.43 -10.59
C ALA A 72 3.02 0.93 -10.93
N GLY A 73 3.03 1.32 -12.20
CA GLY A 73 3.55 2.63 -12.63
C GLY A 73 2.77 3.81 -12.03
N GLN A 74 1.44 3.70 -11.94
CA GLN A 74 0.62 4.72 -11.28
C GLN A 74 0.89 4.78 -9.78
N ILE A 75 1.10 3.63 -9.12
CA ILE A 75 1.47 3.58 -7.70
C ILE A 75 2.81 4.28 -7.48
N ALA A 76 3.83 3.92 -8.26
CA ALA A 76 5.16 4.53 -8.17
C ALA A 76 5.15 6.05 -8.39
N SER A 77 4.28 6.56 -9.27
CA SER A 77 4.15 8.00 -9.53
C SER A 77 3.16 8.74 -8.63
N GLY A 78 2.31 8.00 -7.91
CA GLY A 78 1.15 8.53 -7.17
C GLY A 78 1.38 8.65 -5.68
N TRP A 79 2.65 8.74 -5.26
CA TRP A 79 3.01 8.87 -3.86
C TRP A 79 2.61 10.26 -3.31
N VAL A 80 1.91 10.25 -2.18
CA VAL A 80 1.53 11.44 -1.41
C VAL A 80 2.38 11.47 -0.14
N ASP A 81 3.16 12.52 0.02
CA ASP A 81 4.05 12.72 1.18
C ASP A 81 3.28 13.34 2.36
N HIS A 82 3.28 12.69 3.52
CA HIS A 82 2.61 13.19 4.72
C HIS A 82 3.35 14.36 5.40
N GLY A 83 4.57 14.67 4.97
CA GLY A 83 5.23 15.92 5.33
C GLY A 83 4.59 17.14 4.66
N GLU A 84 3.86 16.93 3.55
CA GLU A 84 3.18 17.97 2.78
C GLU A 84 1.65 17.92 2.95
N HIS A 85 1.10 16.75 3.27
CA HIS A 85 -0.33 16.46 3.40
C HIS A 85 -0.66 15.83 4.75
N ASP A 86 -1.80 16.19 5.35
CA ASP A 86 -2.27 15.55 6.59
C ASP A 86 -3.44 14.59 6.29
N PRO A 87 -3.22 13.26 6.26
CA PRO A 87 -4.28 12.32 5.95
C PRO A 87 -5.39 12.27 7.01
N PHE A 88 -5.11 12.67 8.26
CA PHE A 88 -6.12 12.70 9.32
C PHE A 88 -7.07 13.89 9.17
N GLU A 89 -6.60 14.99 8.58
CA GLU A 89 -7.44 16.15 8.25
C GLU A 89 -8.15 15.98 6.90
N GLU A 90 -7.45 15.45 5.90
CA GLU A 90 -7.98 15.31 4.53
C GLU A 90 -8.93 14.11 4.37
N TYR A 91 -8.69 13.02 5.12
CA TYR A 91 -9.39 11.76 4.99
C TYR A 91 -9.82 11.16 6.35
N PRO A 92 -10.50 11.94 7.23
CA PRO A 92 -10.77 11.53 8.61
C PRO A 92 -11.59 10.24 8.71
N ASP A 93 -12.46 9.97 7.73
CA ASP A 93 -13.38 8.82 7.74
C ASP A 93 -12.65 7.45 7.66
N TYR A 94 -11.38 7.41 7.25
CA TYR A 94 -10.60 6.17 7.11
C TYR A 94 -9.81 5.79 8.38
N PHE A 95 -9.82 6.63 9.41
CA PHE A 95 -9.03 6.44 10.62
C PHE A 95 -9.87 6.36 11.91
N THR A 96 -11.16 6.02 11.77
CA THR A 96 -12.12 5.95 12.90
C THR A 96 -12.34 4.57 13.47
#